data_AF-A0A661P1M2-F1
#
_entry.id   AF-A0A661P1M2-F1
#
_cell.length_a   1.000
_cell.length_b   1.000
_cell.length_c   1.000
_cell.angle_alpha   90.00
_cell.angle_beta   90.00
_cell.angle_gamma   90.00
#
_symmetry.space_group_name_H-M   'P 1'
#
loop_
_entity.id
_entity.type
_entity.pdbx_description
1 polymer ?
#
loop_
_entity_poly.entity_id
_entity_poly.type
_entity_poly.pdbx_seq_one_letter_code
_entity_poly.pdbx_strand_id
1 'polypeptide(L)'
;MQAGAEHRHGQRERATGGTPEALAKLAALPPEQRTAAEALALARGRRAERIGQLVALEQEIQANPELAKDRKILSKIHRSAYDPPLAQEALRIMAGLPGQAGPDLLYAVWTHTTRRTPTTTLARNLLLTKEVVERAAPALTVVLGLRVAEDCEARRKLLADAQDHGDARALRQLNLLKLKTGCGPKKMKDCHPCLRAGSALDDAIKAVVARQPPRY
;
A
#
# COMPACT_ATOMS: atom_id res chain seq x y z
N MET A 1 -45.81 -15.76 17.80
CA MET A 1 -45.01 -14.66 17.19
C MET A 1 -43.50 -14.74 17.51
N GLN A 2 -43.07 -15.43 18.58
CA GLN A 2 -41.65 -15.52 18.97
C GLN A 2 -40.75 -16.30 17.97
N ALA A 3 -41.22 -17.43 17.43
CA ALA A 3 -40.42 -18.26 16.50
C ALA A 3 -40.02 -17.54 15.19
N GLY A 4 -40.86 -16.61 14.69
CA GLY A 4 -40.54 -15.83 13.49
C GLY A 4 -39.48 -14.74 13.72
N ALA A 5 -39.46 -14.17 14.93
CA ALA A 5 -38.47 -13.18 15.33
C ALA A 5 -37.09 -13.82 15.58
N GLU A 6 -37.06 -14.99 16.21
CA GLU A 6 -35.84 -15.78 16.44
C GLU A 6 -35.23 -16.29 15.14
N HIS A 7 -36.05 -16.76 14.19
CA HIS A 7 -35.56 -17.19 12.89
C HIS A 7 -34.93 -16.03 12.10
N ARG A 8 -35.56 -14.86 12.10
CA ARG A 8 -34.98 -13.65 11.48
C ARG A 8 -33.74 -13.17 12.22
N HIS A 9 -33.66 -13.32 13.54
CA HIS A 9 -32.46 -13.00 14.31
C HIS A 9 -31.26 -13.85 13.85
N GLY A 10 -31.40 -15.17 13.86
CA GLY A 10 -30.33 -16.08 13.44
C GLY A 10 -29.93 -15.89 11.97
N GLN A 11 -30.87 -15.54 11.09
CA GLN A 11 -30.58 -15.19 9.71
C GLN A 11 -29.70 -13.93 9.59
N ARG A 12 -29.95 -12.90 10.41
CA ARG A 12 -29.15 -11.67 10.41
C ARG A 12 -27.74 -11.90 10.93
N GLU A 13 -27.57 -12.73 11.95
CA GLU A 13 -26.24 -13.05 12.51
C GLU A 13 -25.39 -13.79 11.48
N ARG A 14 -25.96 -14.81 10.81
CA ARG A 14 -25.31 -15.51 9.71
C ARG A 14 -24.96 -14.59 8.54
N ALA A 15 -25.89 -13.71 8.16
CA ALA A 15 -25.62 -12.73 7.10
C ALA A 15 -24.49 -11.80 7.53
N THR A 16 -24.46 -11.31 8.77
CA THR A 16 -23.36 -10.48 9.29
C THR A 16 -22.01 -11.21 9.19
N GLY A 17 -21.98 -12.52 9.44
CA GLY A 17 -20.80 -13.37 9.28
C GLY A 17 -20.39 -13.66 7.84
N GLY A 18 -21.14 -13.19 6.83
CA GLY A 18 -20.83 -13.39 5.42
C GLY A 18 -21.29 -14.73 4.84
N THR A 19 -22.22 -15.45 5.49
CA THR A 19 -22.73 -16.72 4.97
C THR A 19 -23.49 -16.52 3.64
N PRO A 20 -23.10 -17.17 2.53
CA PRO A 20 -23.67 -16.93 1.20
C PRO A 20 -25.18 -17.08 1.14
N GLU A 21 -25.74 -18.14 1.73
CA GLU A 21 -27.18 -18.40 1.69
C GLU A 21 -27.97 -17.35 2.50
N ALA A 22 -27.41 -16.90 3.62
CA ALA A 22 -28.05 -15.88 4.46
C ALA A 22 -28.03 -14.51 3.76
N LEU A 23 -26.92 -14.20 3.07
CA LEU A 23 -26.81 -13.00 2.25
C LEU A 23 -27.77 -13.02 1.06
N ALA A 24 -27.85 -14.13 0.33
CA ALA A 24 -28.75 -14.28 -0.80
C ALA A 24 -30.21 -14.07 -0.38
N LYS A 25 -30.63 -14.67 0.74
CA LYS A 25 -31.98 -14.50 1.27
C LYS A 25 -32.30 -13.05 1.66
N LEU A 26 -31.37 -12.34 2.32
CA LEU A 26 -31.58 -10.91 2.63
C LEU A 26 -31.51 -10.03 1.38
N ALA A 27 -30.65 -10.37 0.42
CA ALA A 27 -30.51 -9.66 -0.85
C ALA A 27 -31.76 -9.79 -1.73
N ALA A 28 -32.49 -10.90 -1.64
CA ALA A 28 -33.74 -11.14 -2.39
C ALA A 28 -34.90 -10.27 -1.93
N LEU A 29 -34.91 -9.79 -0.67
CA LEU A 29 -35.94 -8.88 -0.18
C LEU A 29 -35.77 -7.49 -0.82
N PRO A 30 -36.83 -6.81 -1.30
CA PRO A 30 -36.75 -5.40 -1.70
C PRO A 30 -36.29 -4.48 -0.55
N PRO A 31 -35.60 -3.36 -0.81
CA PRO A 31 -35.15 -2.42 0.23
C PRO A 31 -36.25 -2.00 1.21
N GLU A 32 -37.47 -1.79 0.72
CA GLU A 32 -38.64 -1.35 1.48
C GLU A 32 -39.16 -2.43 2.44
N GLN A 33 -38.81 -3.69 2.18
CA GLN A 33 -39.19 -4.85 2.99
C GLN A 33 -38.10 -5.26 3.99
N ARG A 34 -36.93 -4.61 3.94
CA ARG A 34 -35.85 -4.85 4.90
C ARG A 34 -35.98 -3.91 6.09
N THR A 35 -35.82 -4.47 7.28
CA THR A 35 -35.53 -3.66 8.48
C THR A 35 -34.14 -3.04 8.37
N ALA A 36 -33.90 -1.94 9.10
CA ALA A 36 -32.57 -1.33 9.19
C ALA A 36 -31.49 -2.32 9.64
N ALA A 37 -31.82 -3.23 10.56
CA ALA A 37 -30.91 -4.27 11.03
C ALA A 37 -30.55 -5.29 9.92
N GLU A 38 -31.51 -5.68 9.07
CA GLU A 38 -31.26 -6.58 7.93
C GLU A 38 -30.42 -5.90 6.84
N ALA A 39 -30.66 -4.60 6.58
CA ALA A 39 -29.84 -3.82 5.66
C ALA A 39 -28.38 -3.71 6.15
N LEU A 40 -28.18 -3.45 7.45
CA LEU A 40 -26.85 -3.42 8.07
C LEU A 40 -26.18 -4.80 8.07
N ALA A 41 -26.93 -5.87 8.36
CA ALA A 41 -26.41 -7.23 8.30
C ALA A 41 -25.96 -7.61 6.88
N LEU A 42 -26.74 -7.26 5.86
CA LEU A 42 -26.38 -7.47 4.46
C LEU A 42 -25.10 -6.69 4.09
N ALA A 43 -24.98 -5.43 4.49
CA ALA A 43 -23.80 -4.62 4.23
C ALA A 43 -22.54 -5.19 4.91
N ARG A 44 -22.65 -5.57 6.19
CA ARG A 44 -21.56 -6.20 6.95
C ARG A 44 -21.14 -7.55 6.35
N GLY A 45 -22.11 -8.36 5.95
CA GLY A 45 -21.86 -9.64 5.34
C GLY A 45 -21.19 -9.56 3.98
N ARG A 46 -21.62 -8.63 3.11
CA ARG A 46 -20.92 -8.35 1.84
C ARG A 46 -19.48 -7.92 2.06
N ARG A 47 -19.22 -7.13 3.12
CA ARG A 47 -17.85 -6.81 3.53
C ARG A 47 -17.09 -8.07 3.97
N ALA A 48 -17.69 -8.90 4.82
CA ALA A 48 -17.06 -10.14 5.31
C ALA A 48 -16.73 -11.10 4.16
N GLU A 49 -17.64 -11.28 3.19
CA GLU A 49 -17.41 -12.08 1.98
C GLU A 49 -16.21 -11.57 1.18
N ARG A 50 -16.12 -10.26 0.94
CA ARG A 50 -15.00 -9.66 0.20
C ARG A 50 -13.66 -9.79 0.93
N ILE A 51 -13.67 -9.70 2.26
CA ILE A 51 -12.49 -10.01 3.09
C ILE A 51 -12.12 -11.49 2.94
N GLY A 52 -13.10 -12.40 3.02
CA GLY A 52 -12.90 -13.83 2.81
C GLY A 52 -12.29 -14.15 1.44
N GLN A 53 -12.69 -13.44 0.39
CA GLN A 53 -12.09 -13.57 -0.95
C GLN A 53 -10.62 -13.12 -0.98
N LEU A 54 -10.21 -12.13 -0.18
CA LEU A 54 -8.82 -11.72 -0.06
C LEU A 54 -7.99 -12.74 0.73
N VAL A 55 -8.57 -13.28 1.82
CA VAL A 55 -7.94 -14.34 2.62
C VAL A 55 -7.74 -15.61 1.78
N ALA A 56 -8.75 -16.02 1.01
CA ALA A 56 -8.64 -17.15 0.10
C ALA A 56 -7.54 -16.91 -0.96
N LEU A 57 -7.46 -15.70 -1.53
CA LEU A 57 -6.40 -15.34 -2.46
C LEU A 57 -5.01 -15.39 -1.82
N GLU A 58 -4.86 -14.97 -0.55
CA GLU A 58 -3.61 -15.11 0.18
C GLU A 58 -3.22 -16.59 0.37
N GLN A 59 -4.18 -17.44 0.73
CA GLN A 59 -3.95 -18.88 0.87
C GLN A 59 -3.54 -19.52 -0.46
N GLU A 60 -4.16 -19.12 -1.57
CA GLU A 60 -3.76 -19.55 -2.91
C GLU A 60 -2.31 -19.12 -3.23
N ILE A 61 -1.93 -17.89 -2.89
CA ILE A 61 -0.55 -17.40 -3.06
C ILE A 61 0.44 -18.17 -2.16
N GLN A 62 0.05 -18.50 -0.93
CA GLN A 62 0.89 -19.31 -0.04
C GLN A 62 1.10 -20.73 -0.59
N ALA A 63 0.06 -21.32 -1.18
CA ALA A 63 0.14 -22.63 -1.84
C ALA A 63 0.91 -22.58 -3.17
N ASN A 64 0.86 -21.46 -3.89
CA ASN A 64 1.57 -21.24 -5.13
C ASN A 64 2.21 -19.84 -5.18
N PRO A 65 3.46 -19.69 -4.69
CA PRO A 65 4.14 -18.40 -4.61
C PRO A 65 4.34 -17.68 -5.96
N GLU A 66 4.29 -18.38 -7.09
CA GLU A 66 4.38 -17.75 -8.42
C GLU A 66 3.19 -16.83 -8.71
N LEU A 67 2.04 -17.04 -8.06
CA LEU A 67 0.88 -16.15 -8.15
C LEU A 67 1.19 -14.73 -7.63
N ALA A 68 2.18 -14.57 -6.74
CA ALA A 68 2.65 -13.26 -6.30
C ALA A 68 3.39 -12.47 -7.39
N LYS A 69 3.59 -13.04 -8.59
CA LYS A 69 4.12 -12.34 -9.77
C LYS A 69 3.04 -12.02 -10.79
N ASP A 70 1.83 -12.57 -10.65
CA ASP A 70 0.73 -12.30 -11.56
C ASP A 70 0.22 -10.86 -11.39
N ARG A 71 0.29 -10.09 -12.47
CA ARG A 71 -0.07 -8.67 -12.46
C ARG A 71 -1.54 -8.44 -12.12
N LYS A 72 -2.46 -9.30 -12.55
CA LYS A 72 -3.89 -9.16 -12.24
C LYS A 72 -4.16 -9.40 -10.76
N ILE A 73 -3.47 -10.37 -10.15
CA ILE A 73 -3.54 -10.66 -8.71
C ILE A 73 -3.00 -9.47 -7.92
N LEU A 74 -1.79 -9.00 -8.24
CA LEU A 74 -1.19 -7.84 -7.57
C LEU A 74 -2.06 -6.59 -7.73
N SER A 75 -2.64 -6.36 -8.91
CA SER A 75 -3.59 -5.27 -9.17
C SER A 75 -4.85 -5.37 -8.30
N LYS A 76 -5.39 -6.58 -8.12
CA LYS A 76 -6.56 -6.82 -7.26
C LYS A 76 -6.25 -6.51 -5.80
N ILE A 77 -5.11 -6.95 -5.29
CA ILE A 77 -4.65 -6.64 -3.92
C ILE A 77 -4.41 -5.13 -3.78
N HIS A 78 -3.72 -4.51 -4.75
CA HIS A 78 -3.47 -3.07 -4.79
C HIS A 78 -4.75 -2.24 -4.72
N ARG A 79 -5.72 -2.54 -5.59
CA ARG A 79 -7.02 -1.83 -5.62
C ARG A 79 -7.79 -1.98 -4.31
N SER A 80 -7.69 -3.15 -3.68
CA SER A 80 -8.37 -3.41 -2.40
C SER A 80 -7.85 -2.54 -1.26
N ALA A 81 -6.62 -2.02 -1.34
CA ALA A 81 -6.10 -1.07 -0.35
C ALA A 81 -6.83 0.28 -0.37
N TYR A 82 -7.48 0.64 -1.49
CA TYR A 82 -8.24 1.89 -1.63
C TYR A 82 -9.73 1.74 -1.30
N ASP A 83 -10.19 0.53 -0.99
CA ASP A 83 -11.52 0.27 -0.47
C ASP A 83 -11.47 0.32 1.07
N PRO A 84 -12.04 1.33 1.75
CA PRO A 84 -11.85 1.49 3.19
C PRO A 84 -12.24 0.25 4.03
N PRO A 85 -13.37 -0.44 3.73
CA PRO A 85 -13.68 -1.74 4.31
C PRO A 85 -12.59 -2.83 4.21
N LEU A 86 -11.80 -2.86 3.14
CA LEU A 86 -10.81 -3.89 2.84
C LEU A 86 -9.35 -3.46 3.08
N ALA A 87 -9.11 -2.16 3.26
CA ALA A 87 -7.78 -1.58 3.22
C ALA A 87 -6.78 -2.25 4.16
N GLN A 88 -7.19 -2.49 5.41
CA GLN A 88 -6.34 -3.14 6.42
C GLN A 88 -5.93 -4.55 6.00
N GLU A 89 -6.86 -5.33 5.45
CA GLU A 89 -6.60 -6.71 5.03
C GLU A 89 -5.69 -6.75 3.80
N ALA A 90 -5.96 -5.89 2.82
CA ALA A 90 -5.11 -5.77 1.64
C ALA A 90 -3.67 -5.40 2.01
N LEU A 91 -3.48 -4.45 2.93
CA LEU A 91 -2.16 -4.05 3.41
C LEU A 91 -1.44 -5.16 4.18
N ARG A 92 -2.17 -5.92 5.01
CA ARG A 92 -1.63 -7.11 5.70
C ARG A 92 -1.12 -8.13 4.68
N ILE A 93 -1.91 -8.43 3.65
CA ILE A 93 -1.52 -9.36 2.57
C ILE A 93 -0.28 -8.84 1.84
N MET A 94 -0.22 -7.55 1.47
CA MET A 94 0.96 -6.96 0.83
C MET A 94 2.22 -7.13 1.69
N ALA A 95 2.11 -6.93 3.00
CA ALA A 95 3.22 -7.14 3.93
C ALA A 95 3.64 -8.62 4.05
N GLY A 96 2.76 -9.56 3.73
CA GLY A 96 3.03 -11.00 3.72
C GLY A 96 3.48 -11.56 2.37
N LEU A 97 3.40 -10.80 1.28
CA LEU A 97 3.78 -11.29 -0.05
C LEU A 97 5.27 -11.68 -0.11
N PRO A 98 5.62 -12.79 -0.79
CA PRO A 98 7.00 -13.16 -1.03
C PRO A 98 7.66 -12.20 -2.03
N GLY A 99 8.98 -12.04 -1.90
CA GLY A 99 9.78 -11.20 -2.81
C GLY A 99 9.46 -9.71 -2.74
N GLN A 100 9.74 -9.01 -3.84
CA GLN A 100 9.80 -7.55 -3.91
C GLN A 100 8.43 -6.86 -4.11
N ALA A 101 7.42 -7.60 -4.56
CA ALA A 101 6.11 -7.03 -4.90
C ALA A 101 5.39 -6.41 -3.70
N GLY A 102 5.47 -7.05 -2.53
CA GLY A 102 4.86 -6.56 -1.28
C GLY A 102 5.34 -5.17 -0.87
N PRO A 103 6.66 -4.98 -0.64
CA PRO A 103 7.25 -3.67 -0.36
C PRO A 103 6.89 -2.60 -1.40
N ASP A 104 6.93 -2.94 -2.69
CA ASP A 104 6.60 -1.99 -3.76
C ASP A 104 5.12 -1.57 -3.74
N LEU A 105 4.21 -2.51 -3.48
CA LEU A 105 2.77 -2.22 -3.32
C LEU A 105 2.50 -1.33 -2.11
N LEU A 106 3.12 -1.61 -0.96
CA LEU A 106 3.00 -0.77 0.24
C LEU A 106 3.53 0.65 -0.01
N TYR A 107 4.64 0.77 -0.74
CA TYR A 107 5.17 2.07 -1.15
C TYR A 107 4.20 2.81 -2.10
N ALA A 108 3.60 2.11 -3.06
CA ALA A 108 2.62 2.69 -3.96
C ALA A 108 1.41 3.24 -3.19
N VAL A 109 0.86 2.47 -2.24
CA VAL A 109 -0.26 2.93 -1.39
C VAL A 109 0.15 4.11 -0.51
N TRP A 110 1.33 4.05 0.12
CA TRP A 110 1.81 5.16 0.96
C TRP A 110 1.97 6.46 0.17
N THR A 111 2.40 6.39 -1.09
CA THR A 111 2.78 7.56 -1.88
C THR A 111 1.74 7.99 -2.91
N HIS A 112 0.62 7.28 -3.03
CA HIS A 112 -0.47 7.59 -3.94
C HIS A 112 -1.09 8.98 -3.72
N THR A 113 -1.08 9.47 -2.49
CA THR A 113 -1.60 10.80 -2.13
C THR A 113 -0.65 11.53 -1.19
N THR A 114 -0.69 12.86 -1.22
CA THR A 114 0.02 13.71 -0.25
C THR A 114 -0.68 13.77 1.10
N ARG A 115 -1.96 13.36 1.17
CA ARG A 115 -2.75 13.35 2.41
C ARG A 115 -2.37 12.17 3.29
N ARG A 116 -2.14 12.43 4.57
CA ARG A 116 -1.95 11.36 5.55
C ARG A 116 -3.31 10.81 5.98
N THR A 117 -3.60 9.58 5.60
CA THR A 117 -4.80 8.84 6.01
C THR A 117 -4.41 7.66 6.90
N PRO A 118 -5.39 7.00 7.58
CA PRO A 118 -5.11 5.74 8.28
C PRO A 118 -4.46 4.69 7.37
N THR A 119 -4.96 4.55 6.13
CA THR A 119 -4.41 3.63 5.11
C THR A 119 -2.96 3.97 4.76
N THR A 120 -2.64 5.21 4.41
CA THR A 120 -1.25 5.59 4.05
C THR A 120 -0.30 5.48 5.24
N THR A 121 -0.80 5.73 6.46
CA THR A 121 -0.03 5.59 7.70
C THR A 121 0.29 4.12 7.98
N LEU A 122 -0.70 3.24 7.86
CA LEU A 122 -0.52 1.80 8.03
C LEU A 122 0.42 1.23 6.95
N ALA A 123 0.24 1.62 5.69
CA ALA A 123 1.11 1.21 4.58
C ALA A 123 2.57 1.56 4.85
N ARG A 124 2.83 2.80 5.33
CA ARG A 124 4.18 3.23 5.74
C ARG A 124 4.72 2.40 6.90
N ASN A 125 3.92 2.19 7.94
CA ASN A 125 4.38 1.47 9.12
C ASN A 125 4.73 0.01 8.81
N LEU A 126 3.92 -0.65 7.96
CA LEU A 126 4.21 -2.00 7.47
C LEU A 126 5.44 -2.03 6.56
N LEU A 127 5.56 -1.06 5.65
CA LEU A 127 6.72 -0.97 4.75
C LEU A 127 8.05 -0.87 5.51
N LEU A 128 8.05 -0.19 6.65
CA LEU A 128 9.26 0.08 7.43
C LEU A 128 9.56 -1.01 8.48
N THR A 129 8.80 -2.10 8.55
CA THR A 129 9.20 -3.22 9.41
C THR A 129 10.40 -3.95 8.83
N LYS A 130 11.20 -4.57 9.70
CA LYS A 130 12.43 -5.25 9.32
C LYS A 130 12.18 -6.29 8.22
N GLU A 131 11.15 -7.13 8.39
CA GLU A 131 10.86 -8.23 7.47
C GLU A 131 10.51 -7.73 6.07
N VAL A 132 9.80 -6.59 5.97
CA VAL A 132 9.35 -6.03 4.69
C VAL A 132 10.50 -5.29 4.00
N VAL A 133 11.30 -4.51 4.74
CA VAL A 133 12.46 -3.80 4.17
C VAL A 133 13.51 -4.76 3.63
N GLU A 134 13.75 -5.90 4.30
CA GLU A 134 14.71 -6.92 3.84
C GLU A 134 14.35 -7.54 2.48
N ARG A 135 13.07 -7.47 2.08
CA ARG A 135 12.60 -7.95 0.77
C ARG A 135 12.51 -6.86 -0.29
N ALA A 136 12.82 -5.60 0.04
CA ALA A 136 12.71 -4.50 -0.90
C ALA A 136 13.65 -4.67 -2.10
N ALA A 137 13.18 -4.29 -3.29
CA ALA A 137 14.03 -4.19 -4.47
C ALA A 137 15.12 -3.13 -4.25
N PRO A 138 16.32 -3.26 -4.85
CA PRO A 138 17.39 -2.26 -4.74
C PRO A 138 16.91 -0.83 -5.06
N ALA A 139 16.06 -0.68 -6.09
CA ALA A 139 15.46 0.60 -6.44
C ALA A 139 14.60 1.20 -5.32
N LEU A 140 13.82 0.38 -4.62
CA LEU A 140 13.00 0.83 -3.49
C LEU A 140 13.87 1.17 -2.28
N THR A 141 14.94 0.40 -2.03
CA THR A 141 15.90 0.70 -0.96
C THR A 141 16.52 2.09 -1.14
N VAL A 142 16.92 2.46 -2.35
CA VAL A 142 17.39 3.81 -2.68
C VAL A 142 16.33 4.86 -2.34
N VAL A 143 15.09 4.63 -2.76
CA VAL A 143 13.98 5.56 -2.56
C VAL A 143 13.68 5.77 -1.07
N LEU A 144 13.71 4.69 -0.29
CA LEU A 144 13.54 4.74 1.16
C LEU A 144 14.72 5.48 1.83
N GLY A 145 15.95 5.14 1.44
CA GLY A 145 17.16 5.82 1.90
C GLY A 145 17.10 7.32 1.67
N LEU A 146 16.77 7.76 0.47
CA LEU A 146 16.67 9.19 0.11
C LEU A 146 15.60 9.94 0.92
N ARG A 147 14.56 9.24 1.41
CA ARG A 147 13.51 9.84 2.24
C ARG A 147 13.91 10.02 3.69
N VAL A 148 14.79 9.18 4.21
CA VAL A 148 15.19 9.18 5.63
C VAL A 148 16.58 9.77 5.88
N ALA A 149 17.41 9.91 4.86
CA ALA A 149 18.73 10.51 4.99
C ALA A 149 18.64 11.99 5.42
N GLU A 150 19.19 12.31 6.58
CA GLU A 150 19.12 13.67 7.16
C GLU A 150 20.35 14.50 6.81
N ASP A 151 21.54 13.88 6.80
CA ASP A 151 22.80 14.55 6.55
C ASP A 151 23.26 14.47 5.09
N CYS A 152 24.21 15.36 4.77
CA CYS A 152 24.70 15.55 3.41
C CYS A 152 25.51 14.35 2.90
N GLU A 153 26.28 13.69 3.77
CA GLU A 153 27.14 12.56 3.40
C GLU A 153 26.32 11.29 3.14
N ALA A 154 25.29 11.03 3.94
CA ALA A 154 24.33 9.96 3.69
C ALA A 154 23.64 10.14 2.34
N ARG A 155 23.21 11.37 2.02
CA ARG A 155 22.62 11.71 0.70
C ARG A 155 23.62 11.53 -0.44
N ARG A 156 24.89 11.90 -0.23
CA ARG A 156 25.97 11.76 -1.22
C ARG A 156 26.20 10.29 -1.57
N LYS A 157 26.28 9.40 -0.58
CA LYS A 157 26.44 7.95 -0.79
C LYS A 157 25.28 7.38 -1.61
N LEU A 158 24.06 7.79 -1.31
CA LEU A 158 22.86 7.38 -2.04
C LEU A 158 22.80 7.86 -3.49
N LEU A 159 23.61 8.85 -3.91
CA LEU A 159 23.63 9.29 -5.32
C LEU A 159 24.21 8.20 -6.23
N ALA A 160 25.26 7.50 -5.78
CA ALA A 160 25.83 6.39 -6.53
C ALA A 160 24.82 5.24 -6.64
N ASP A 161 24.20 4.86 -5.52
CA ASP A 161 23.17 3.82 -5.51
C ASP A 161 21.96 4.21 -6.38
N ALA A 162 21.57 5.49 -6.38
CA ALA A 162 20.50 5.98 -7.23
C ALA A 162 20.87 5.94 -8.72
N GLN A 163 22.13 6.24 -9.04
CA GLN A 163 22.62 6.11 -10.40
C GLN A 163 22.59 4.65 -10.86
N ASP A 164 22.98 3.69 -10.04
CA ASP A 164 23.09 2.28 -10.43
C ASP A 164 21.75 1.52 -10.37
N HIS A 165 20.95 1.79 -9.33
CA HIS A 165 19.78 1.00 -8.99
C HIS A 165 18.48 1.79 -8.90
N GLY A 166 18.53 3.11 -8.78
CA GLY A 166 17.34 3.93 -8.59
C GLY A 166 16.40 3.96 -9.80
N ASP A 167 15.12 4.21 -9.53
CA ASP A 167 14.09 4.42 -10.56
C ASP A 167 13.31 5.73 -10.34
N ALA A 168 12.38 6.03 -11.25
CA ALA A 168 11.65 7.29 -11.25
C ALA A 168 10.95 7.67 -9.93
N ARG A 169 10.73 6.72 -9.00
CA ARG A 169 10.20 7.01 -7.65
C ARG A 169 11.15 7.88 -6.82
N ALA A 170 12.45 7.84 -7.10
CA ALA A 170 13.47 8.64 -6.41
C ALA A 170 13.49 10.11 -6.89
N LEU A 171 12.94 10.40 -8.07
CA LEU A 171 13.08 11.69 -8.75
C LEU A 171 12.64 12.88 -7.89
N ARG A 172 11.53 12.75 -7.16
CA ARG A 172 11.06 13.82 -6.27
C ARG A 172 12.11 14.17 -5.21
N GLN A 173 12.72 13.17 -4.58
CA GLN A 173 13.70 13.42 -3.53
C GLN A 173 14.99 13.99 -4.09
N LEU A 174 15.46 13.46 -5.23
CA LEU A 174 16.64 13.98 -5.92
C LEU A 174 16.45 15.43 -6.36
N ASN A 175 15.25 15.80 -6.84
CA ASN A 175 14.96 17.19 -7.20
C ASN A 175 14.96 18.13 -5.98
N LEU A 176 14.56 17.67 -4.80
CA LEU A 176 14.69 18.47 -3.58
C LEU A 176 16.16 18.74 -3.22
N LEU A 177 17.08 17.83 -3.56
CA LEU A 177 18.53 18.03 -3.37
C LEU A 177 19.10 19.15 -4.25
N LYS A 178 18.44 19.50 -5.36
CA LYS A 178 18.86 20.62 -6.23
C LYS A 178 18.62 21.98 -5.60
N LEU A 179 17.72 22.09 -4.61
CA LEU A 179 17.43 23.34 -3.94
C LEU A 179 18.66 23.82 -3.17
N LYS A 180 19.08 25.06 -3.45
CA LYS A 180 20.25 25.73 -2.83
C LYS A 180 19.85 26.59 -1.62
N THR A 181 18.59 26.51 -1.21
CA THR A 181 18.00 27.27 -0.11
C THR A 181 17.06 26.36 0.69
N GLY A 182 16.71 26.77 1.91
CA GLY A 182 15.83 26.01 2.81
C GLY A 182 16.40 25.82 4.22
N CYS A 183 17.71 26.03 4.40
CA CYS A 183 18.40 25.80 5.67
C CYS A 183 18.86 27.07 6.38
N GLY A 184 19.11 26.93 7.68
CA GLY A 184 19.48 28.03 8.60
C GLY A 184 18.29 28.89 9.04
N PRO A 185 18.51 29.86 9.97
CA PRO A 185 17.44 30.61 10.62
C PRO A 185 16.51 31.36 9.66
N LYS A 186 17.06 31.86 8.54
CA LYS A 186 16.32 32.60 7.50
C LYS A 186 15.93 31.72 6.29
N LYS A 187 16.22 30.42 6.31
CA LYS A 187 16.01 29.49 5.18
C LYS A 187 16.70 29.88 3.86
N MET A 188 17.75 30.69 3.91
CA MET A 188 18.48 31.15 2.72
C MET A 188 19.75 30.35 2.43
N LYS A 189 20.16 29.46 3.33
CA LYS A 189 21.37 28.66 3.15
C LYS A 189 21.07 27.36 2.41
N ASP A 190 22.07 26.88 1.70
CA ASP A 190 22.05 25.57 1.07
C ASP A 190 22.06 24.48 2.14
N CYS A 191 21.10 23.56 2.04
CA CYS A 191 21.03 22.39 2.92
C CYS A 191 22.07 21.33 2.58
N HIS A 192 22.56 21.32 1.33
CA HIS A 192 23.39 20.25 0.79
C HIS A 192 24.60 20.78 -0.01
N PRO A 193 25.45 21.64 0.57
CA PRO A 193 26.62 22.18 -0.13
C PRO A 193 27.60 21.08 -0.58
N CYS A 194 27.68 19.95 0.14
CA CYS A 194 28.56 18.83 -0.23
C CYS A 194 28.15 18.18 -1.57
N LEU A 195 26.91 18.35 -2.02
CA LEU A 195 26.40 17.77 -3.26
C LEU A 195 26.61 18.69 -4.48
N ARG A 196 27.30 19.82 -4.31
CA ARG A 196 27.54 20.80 -5.39
C ARG A 196 28.80 20.52 -6.19
N ALA A 197 29.68 19.65 -5.67
CA ALA A 197 30.86 19.23 -6.38
C ALA A 197 30.51 18.15 -7.42
N GLY A 198 30.91 18.37 -8.67
CA GLY A 198 30.73 17.40 -9.76
C GLY A 198 29.30 17.28 -10.28
N SER A 199 29.05 16.21 -11.03
CA SER A 199 27.79 15.96 -11.75
C SER A 199 26.91 14.87 -11.12
N ALA A 200 27.34 14.26 -10.01
CA ALA A 200 26.71 13.06 -9.44
C ALA A 200 25.20 13.18 -9.21
N LEU A 201 24.72 14.35 -8.75
CA LEU A 201 23.27 14.57 -8.56
C LEU A 201 22.52 14.61 -9.89
N ASP A 202 23.05 15.30 -10.90
CA ASP A 202 22.42 15.38 -12.20
C ASP A 202 22.49 14.03 -12.95
N ASP A 203 23.57 13.28 -12.78
CA ASP A 203 23.74 11.94 -13.37
C ASP A 203 22.80 10.93 -12.71
N ALA A 204 22.64 10.97 -11.39
CA ALA A 204 21.62 10.19 -10.67
C ALA A 204 20.21 10.54 -11.17
N ILE A 205 19.88 11.82 -11.35
CA ILE A 205 18.57 12.24 -11.88
C ILE A 205 18.34 11.69 -13.28
N LYS A 206 19.32 11.79 -14.18
CA LYS A 206 19.23 11.24 -15.54
C LYS A 206 19.00 9.72 -15.50
N ALA A 207 19.76 9.01 -14.67
CA ALA A 207 19.66 7.56 -14.56
C ALA A 207 18.28 7.10 -14.07
N VAL A 208 17.74 7.74 -13.02
CA VAL A 208 16.45 7.32 -12.47
C VAL A 208 15.27 7.62 -13.39
N VAL A 209 15.34 8.69 -14.21
CA VAL A 209 14.28 9.02 -15.19
C VAL A 209 14.19 7.95 -16.27
N ALA A 210 15.32 7.34 -16.65
CA ALA A 210 15.35 6.29 -17.66
C ALA A 210 14.75 4.96 -17.17
N ARG A 211 14.69 4.72 -15.85
CA ARG A 211 14.19 3.46 -15.27
C ARG A 211 12.74 3.60 -14.79
N GLN A 212 11.87 2.75 -15.36
CA GLN A 212 10.46 2.72 -14.99
C GLN A 212 10.25 1.97 -13.67
N PRO A 213 9.37 2.46 -12.79
CA PRO A 213 8.99 1.72 -11.60
C PRO A 213 8.06 0.54 -11.94
N PRO A 214 7.93 -0.43 -11.03
CA PRO A 214 6.99 -1.53 -11.18
C PRO A 214 5.55 -1.04 -11.41
N ARG A 215 4.78 -1.78 -12.23
CA ARG A 215 3.40 -1.46 -12.59
C ARG A 215 2.44 -2.58 -12.18
N TYR A 216 1.47 -2.24 -11.34
CA TYR A 216 0.47 -3.16 -10.75
C TYR A 216 -0.94 -2.70 -11.07
#